data_AF-A0A0U2WC52-F1
#
_entry.id   AF-A0A0U2WC52-F1
#
_cell.length_a   1.000
_cell.length_b   1.000
_cell.length_c   1.000
_cell.angle_alpha   90.00
_cell.angle_beta   90.00
_cell.angle_gamma   90.00
#
_symmetry.space_group_name_H-M   'P 1'
#
loop_
_entity.id
_entity.type
_entity.pdbx_description
1 polymer ?
#
loop_
_entity_poly.entity_id
_entity_poly.type
_entity_poly.pdbx_seq_one_letter_code
_entity_poly.pdbx_strand_id
1 'polypeptide(L)'
;MTSDKEMCKDFEDSGAVFPKVTPERIEELMQQVRYIPSLVEGTTTTLVVSVLPIGLTEFTLATTTMACVDKRNFNAEKGVKYCIEKCEKETRNKLWELEGYALSQFIQAGHYDYKS
;
A
#
# COMPACT_ATOMS: atom_id res chain seq x y z
N MET A 1 -15.59 2.53 -7.61
CA MET A 1 -14.61 2.90 -6.58
C MET A 1 -14.03 4.23 -7.03
N THR A 2 -14.15 5.25 -6.20
CA THR A 2 -13.52 6.56 -6.44
C THR A 2 -12.01 6.37 -6.38
N SER A 3 -11.29 6.88 -7.37
CA SER A 3 -9.82 6.82 -7.40
C SER A 3 -9.23 7.82 -6.39
N ASP A 4 -8.02 7.54 -5.90
CA ASP A 4 -7.29 8.45 -5.00
C ASP A 4 -7.22 9.89 -5.55
N LYS A 5 -7.08 10.02 -6.87
CA LYS A 5 -7.05 11.31 -7.58
C LYS A 5 -8.38 12.06 -7.51
N GLU A 6 -9.49 11.37 -7.67
CA GLU A 6 -10.83 11.97 -7.54
C GLU A 6 -11.09 12.42 -6.11
N MET A 7 -10.72 11.60 -5.11
CA MET A 7 -10.85 11.97 -3.70
C MET A 7 -10.03 13.21 -3.35
N CYS A 8 -8.76 13.29 -3.75
CA CYS A 8 -7.94 14.47 -3.48
C CYS A 8 -8.42 15.73 -4.21
N LYS A 9 -8.95 15.56 -5.43
CA LYS A 9 -9.55 16.68 -6.18
C LYS A 9 -10.78 17.24 -5.47
N ASP A 10 -11.65 16.39 -4.91
CA ASP A 10 -12.80 16.85 -4.12
C ASP A 10 -12.37 17.70 -2.91
N PHE A 11 -11.27 17.32 -2.24
CA PHE A 11 -10.70 18.12 -1.15
C PHE A 11 -10.08 19.44 -1.64
N GLU A 12 -9.41 19.45 -2.79
CA GLU A 12 -8.85 20.67 -3.39
C GLU A 12 -9.93 21.66 -3.80
N ASP A 13 -10.99 21.17 -4.47
CA ASP A 13 -12.13 21.95 -4.90
C ASP A 13 -12.90 22.55 -3.69
N SER A 14 -12.77 21.93 -2.50
CA SER A 14 -13.30 22.47 -1.23
C SER A 14 -12.44 23.57 -0.58
N GLY A 15 -11.28 23.91 -1.16
CA GLY A 15 -10.39 24.98 -0.68
C GLY A 15 -9.33 24.53 0.34
N ALA A 16 -8.98 23.24 0.37
CA ALA A 16 -7.96 22.73 1.29
C ALA A 16 -6.55 23.28 0.97
N VAL A 17 -6.03 24.16 1.83
CA VAL A 17 -4.71 24.81 1.71
C VAL A 17 -3.64 24.24 2.65
N PHE A 18 -4.00 23.25 3.48
CA PHE A 18 -3.14 22.66 4.51
C PHE A 18 -2.34 21.45 3.97
N PRO A 19 -1.27 21.02 4.67
CA PRO A 19 -0.46 19.88 4.26
C PRO A 19 -1.30 18.61 4.16
N LYS A 20 -1.12 17.86 3.08
CA LYS A 20 -1.83 16.62 2.81
C LYS A 20 -0.91 15.63 2.12
N VAL A 21 -1.17 14.34 2.34
CA VAL A 21 -0.58 13.28 1.53
C VAL A 21 -1.22 13.30 0.16
N THR A 22 -0.42 13.20 -0.90
CA THR A 22 -0.91 13.27 -2.27
C THR A 22 -1.01 11.88 -2.91
N PRO A 23 -1.93 11.68 -3.87
CA PRO A 23 -2.01 10.44 -4.64
C PRO A 23 -0.72 10.16 -5.42
N GLU A 24 -0.05 11.21 -5.90
CA GLU A 24 1.23 11.13 -6.60
C GLU A 24 2.31 10.54 -5.70
N ARG A 25 2.37 11.00 -4.44
CA ARG A 25 3.32 10.47 -3.46
C ARG A 25 3.10 8.98 -3.20
N ILE A 26 1.85 8.57 -3.06
CA ILE A 26 1.51 7.15 -2.87
C ILE A 26 1.88 6.33 -4.10
N GLU A 27 1.66 6.87 -5.30
CA GLU A 27 2.03 6.20 -6.55
C GLU A 27 3.55 6.05 -6.71
N GLU A 28 4.33 7.07 -6.38
CA GLU A 28 5.80 7.01 -6.36
C GLU A 28 6.33 5.94 -5.41
N LEU A 29 5.70 5.78 -4.25
CA LEU A 29 6.05 4.75 -3.28
C LEU A 29 5.64 3.36 -3.78
N MET A 30 4.43 3.22 -4.32
CA MET A 30 3.94 1.96 -4.89
C MET A 30 4.84 1.43 -6.02
N GLN A 31 5.42 2.32 -6.85
CA GLN A 31 6.37 1.94 -7.90
C GLN A 31 7.68 1.34 -7.37
N GLN A 32 8.04 1.63 -6.12
CA GLN A 32 9.24 1.11 -5.47
C GLN A 32 8.98 -0.19 -4.69
N VAL A 33 7.72 -0.55 -4.47
CA VAL A 33 7.35 -1.76 -3.74
C VAL A 33 7.71 -3.00 -4.56
N ARG A 34 8.34 -3.96 -3.90
CA ARG A 34 8.55 -5.30 -4.44
C ARG A 34 7.59 -6.29 -3.79
N TYR A 35 7.00 -7.14 -4.61
CA TYR A 35 6.13 -8.23 -4.17
C TYR A 35 6.88 -9.56 -4.24
N ILE A 36 6.96 -10.26 -3.12
CA ILE A 36 7.69 -11.52 -2.97
C ILE A 36 6.66 -12.63 -2.78
N PRO A 37 6.26 -13.34 -3.86
CA PRO A 37 5.37 -14.48 -3.75
C PRO A 37 6.10 -15.72 -3.24
N SER A 38 5.41 -16.52 -2.43
CA SER A 38 5.87 -17.83 -1.96
C SER A 38 4.71 -18.81 -1.88
N LEU A 39 4.94 -20.06 -2.25
CA LEU A 39 3.98 -21.15 -2.08
C LEU A 39 4.34 -21.92 -0.82
N VAL A 40 3.37 -22.11 0.07
CA VAL A 40 3.57 -22.94 1.27
C VAL A 40 3.60 -24.40 0.85
N GLU A 41 4.75 -25.05 1.07
CA GLU A 41 5.03 -26.42 0.67
C GLU A 41 3.94 -27.39 1.15
N GLY A 42 3.51 -28.30 0.28
CA GLY A 42 2.46 -29.28 0.57
C GLY A 42 1.02 -28.74 0.55
N THR A 43 0.82 -27.44 0.30
CA THR A 43 -0.50 -26.80 0.30
C THR A 43 -0.84 -26.11 -1.03
N THR A 44 -2.05 -25.54 -1.12
CA THR A 44 -2.48 -24.63 -2.20
C THR A 44 -2.37 -23.16 -1.79
N THR A 45 -1.66 -22.87 -0.69
CA THR A 45 -1.60 -21.53 -0.09
C THR A 45 -0.47 -20.73 -0.69
N THR A 46 -0.83 -19.66 -1.39
CA THR A 46 0.09 -18.62 -1.84
C THR A 46 0.16 -17.53 -0.78
N LEU A 47 1.37 -17.16 -0.39
CA LEU A 47 1.74 -16.02 0.43
C LEU A 47 2.35 -14.96 -0.49
N VAL A 48 2.04 -13.69 -0.27
CA VAL A 48 2.75 -12.57 -0.89
C VAL A 48 3.12 -11.57 0.19
N VAL A 49 4.38 -11.17 0.21
CA VAL A 49 4.89 -10.10 1.08
C VAL A 49 5.23 -8.90 0.23
N SER A 50 4.75 -7.71 0.60
CA SER A 50 5.15 -6.46 -0.03
C SER A 50 6.21 -5.75 0.80
N VAL A 51 7.27 -5.30 0.13
CA VAL A 51 8.45 -4.71 0.76
C VAL A 51 8.80 -3.41 0.07
N LEU A 52 8.93 -2.34 0.85
CA LEU A 52 9.42 -1.04 0.42
C LEU A 52 10.86 -0.83 0.88
N PRO A 53 11.81 -0.62 -0.04
CA PRO A 53 13.17 -0.21 0.33
C PRO A 53 13.18 1.22 0.87
N ILE A 54 13.72 1.41 2.08
CA ILE A 54 13.89 2.73 2.70
C ILE A 54 15.34 2.86 3.17
N GLY A 55 16.15 3.60 2.40
CA GLY A 55 17.57 3.75 2.66
C GLY A 55 18.29 2.39 2.65
N LEU A 56 18.78 1.96 3.80
CA LEU A 56 19.47 0.68 3.99
C LEU A 56 18.55 -0.44 4.51
N THR A 57 17.25 -0.17 4.67
CA THR A 57 16.30 -1.10 5.28
C THR A 57 15.25 -1.56 4.28
N GLU A 58 14.73 -2.77 4.50
CA GLU A 58 13.65 -3.36 3.73
C GLU A 58 12.41 -3.41 4.62
N PHE A 59 11.48 -2.48 4.43
CA PHE A 59 10.31 -2.35 5.29
C PHE A 59 9.13 -3.15 4.74
N THR A 60 8.62 -4.09 5.51
CA THR A 60 7.43 -4.87 5.12
C THR A 60 6.17 -4.04 5.31
N LEU A 61 5.39 -3.87 4.23
CA LEU A 61 4.13 -3.12 4.26
C LEU A 61 2.92 -4.03 4.50
N ALA A 62 2.84 -5.15 3.77
CA ALA A 62 1.73 -6.09 3.90
C ALA A 62 2.19 -7.53 3.73
N THR A 63 1.41 -8.45 4.30
CA THR A 63 1.54 -9.89 4.08
C THR A 63 0.15 -10.43 3.83
N THR A 64 -0.07 -11.00 2.65
CA THR A 64 -1.36 -11.53 2.24
C THR A 64 -1.26 -13.01 1.92
N THR A 65 -2.36 -13.71 2.17
CA THR A 65 -2.51 -15.11 1.80
C THR A 65 -3.75 -15.32 0.97
N MET A 66 -3.67 -16.30 0.08
CA MET A 66 -4.78 -16.89 -0.66
C MET A 66 -4.57 -18.39 -0.76
N ALA A 67 -5.65 -19.16 -0.66
CA ALA A 67 -5.61 -20.61 -0.84
C ALA A 67 -6.83 -21.07 -1.65
N CYS A 68 -6.64 -22.09 -2.48
CA CYS A 68 -7.74 -22.78 -3.15
C CYS A 68 -8.25 -23.93 -2.27
N VAL A 69 -9.56 -23.98 -2.03
CA VAL A 69 -10.21 -25.02 -1.21
C VAL A 69 -10.19 -26.39 -1.90
N ASP A 70 -10.37 -26.44 -3.22
CA ASP A 70 -10.28 -27.68 -4.00
C ASP A 70 -9.01 -27.71 -4.85
N LYS A 71 -8.15 -28.71 -4.63
CA LYS A 71 -6.89 -28.91 -5.35
C LYS A 71 -7.07 -29.10 -6.86
N ARG A 72 -8.23 -29.61 -7.31
CA ARG A 72 -8.52 -29.83 -8.74
C ARG A 72 -8.71 -28.53 -9.51
N ASN A 73 -9.07 -27.45 -8.81
CA ASN A 73 -9.24 -26.11 -9.36
C ASN A 73 -8.00 -25.23 -9.12
N PHE A 74 -6.94 -25.79 -8.54
CA PHE A 74 -5.73 -25.04 -8.22
C PHE A 74 -4.96 -24.70 -9.50
N ASN A 75 -4.72 -23.41 -9.70
CA ASN A 75 -3.80 -22.90 -10.69
C ASN A 75 -2.85 -21.94 -9.97
N ALA A 76 -1.58 -22.36 -9.85
CA ALA A 76 -0.57 -21.63 -9.08
C ALA A 76 -0.36 -20.20 -9.61
N GLU A 77 -0.34 -20.03 -10.93
CA GLU A 77 -0.15 -18.72 -11.57
C GLU A 77 -1.31 -17.77 -11.25
N LYS A 78 -2.56 -18.26 -11.32
CA LYS A 78 -3.74 -17.47 -10.92
C LYS A 78 -3.73 -17.17 -9.42
N GLY A 79 -3.32 -18.13 -8.59
CA GLY A 79 -3.19 -17.94 -7.15
C GLY A 79 -2.20 -16.82 -6.81
N VAL A 80 -1.02 -16.84 -7.43
CA VAL A 80 -0.01 -15.77 -7.29
C VAL A 80 -0.57 -14.44 -7.77
N LYS A 81 -1.15 -14.39 -8.98
CA LYS A 81 -1.70 -13.16 -9.57
C LYS A 81 -2.70 -12.48 -8.63
N TYR A 82 -3.74 -13.19 -8.20
CA TYR A 82 -4.77 -12.59 -7.34
C TYR A 82 -4.26 -12.28 -5.93
N CYS A 83 -3.28 -13.04 -5.43
CA CYS A 83 -2.67 -12.75 -4.13
C CYS A 83 -1.83 -11.47 -4.19
N ILE A 84 -1.14 -11.21 -5.31
CA ILE A 84 -0.44 -9.95 -5.59
C ILE A 84 -1.46 -8.81 -5.69
N GLU A 85 -2.52 -8.93 -6.48
CA GLU A 85 -3.57 -7.88 -6.59
C GLU A 85 -4.21 -7.54 -5.22
N LYS A 86 -4.38 -8.55 -4.36
CA LYS A 86 -4.82 -8.34 -2.97
C LYS A 86 -3.75 -7.63 -2.16
N CYS A 87 -2.48 -8.05 -2.27
CA CYS A 87 -1.34 -7.44 -1.58
C CYS A 87 -1.16 -5.98 -1.97
N GLU A 88 -1.28 -5.64 -3.25
CA GLU A 88 -1.19 -4.28 -3.78
C GLU A 88 -2.21 -3.34 -3.11
N LYS A 89 -3.45 -3.79 -2.94
CA LYS A 89 -4.51 -3.00 -2.26
C LYS A 89 -4.18 -2.74 -0.80
N GLU A 90 -3.78 -3.79 -0.06
CA GLU A 90 -3.38 -3.66 1.35
C GLU A 90 -2.15 -2.77 1.51
N THR A 91 -1.18 -2.91 0.61
CA THR A 91 0.04 -2.09 0.57
C THR A 91 -0.29 -0.62 0.37
N ARG A 92 -1.17 -0.31 -0.60
CA ARG A 92 -1.60 1.06 -0.87
C ARG A 92 -2.29 1.69 0.32
N ASN A 93 -3.21 0.95 0.96
CA ASN A 93 -3.88 1.40 2.18
C ASN A 93 -2.87 1.66 3.31
N LYS A 94 -1.88 0.79 3.46
CA LYS A 94 -0.85 0.95 4.49
C LYS A 94 0.04 2.16 4.25
N LEU A 95 0.40 2.44 3.00
CA LEU A 95 1.15 3.64 2.64
C LEU A 95 0.38 4.92 2.98
N TRP A 96 -0.92 4.97 2.66
CA TRP A 96 -1.77 6.10 3.05
C TRP A 96 -1.78 6.32 4.57
N GLU A 97 -1.94 5.25 5.35
CA GLU A 97 -1.89 5.31 6.82
C GLU A 97 -0.54 5.85 7.32
N LEU A 98 0.57 5.30 6.82
CA LEU A 98 1.92 5.65 7.28
C LEU A 98 2.37 7.04 6.85
N GLU A 99 2.09 7.47 5.61
CA GLU A 99 2.40 8.83 5.16
C GLU A 99 1.54 9.85 5.93
N GLY A 100 0.28 9.51 6.25
CA GLY A 100 -0.57 10.33 7.09
C GLY A 100 -0.03 10.47 8.51
N TYR A 101 0.43 9.36 9.10
CA TYR A 101 1.09 9.37 10.41
C TYR A 101 2.39 10.19 10.40
N ALA A 102 3.24 10.00 9.38
CA ALA A 102 4.48 10.74 9.23
C ALA A 102 4.24 12.25 9.08
N LEU A 103 3.22 12.64 8.30
CA LEU A 103 2.82 14.03 8.15
C LEU A 103 2.33 14.64 9.47
N SER A 104 1.53 13.89 10.24
CA SER A 104 1.07 14.33 11.56
C SER A 104 2.25 14.59 12.51
N GLN A 105 3.23 13.68 12.54
CA GLN A 105 4.45 13.83 13.34
C GLN A 105 5.28 15.04 12.88
N PHE A 106 5.39 15.26 11.57
CA PHE A 106 6.10 16.39 10.99
C PHE A 106 5.49 17.73 11.41
N ILE A 107 4.15 17.83 11.38
CA ILE A 107 3.42 19.02 11.83
C ILE A 107 3.61 19.24 13.33
N GLN A 108 3.45 18.19 14.14
CA GLN A 108 3.58 18.27 15.60
C GLN A 108 4.98 18.70 16.05
N ALA A 109 6.04 18.31 15.32
CA ALA A 109 7.41 18.71 15.58
C ALA A 109 7.69 20.19 15.25
N GLY A 110 6.69 20.96 14.79
CA GLY A 110 6.84 22.37 14.45
C GLY A 110 7.52 22.61 13.10
N HIS A 111 7.63 21.58 12.25
CA HIS A 111 8.18 21.73 10.91
C HIS A 111 7.17 22.30 9.90
N TYR A 112 5.95 22.61 10.36
CA TYR A 112 4.96 23.37 9.62
C TYR A 112 4.46 24.53 10.49
N ASP A 113 4.65 25.77 10.02
CA ASP A 113 4.27 26.98 10.75
C ASP A 113 2.77 27.26 10.53
N TYR A 114 1.95 26.98 11.54
CA TYR A 114 0.52 27.26 11.52
C TYR A 114 0.33 28.77 11.72
N LYS A 115 0.58 29.59 10.69
CA LYS A 115 0.27 31.01 10.76
C LYS A 115 -1.25 31.17 10.88
N SER A 116 -1.68 31.55 12.08
CA SER A 116 -3.03 32.03 12.44
C SER A 116 -3.38 33.32 11.72
#